data_AF-A0A6B3HJN6-F1
#
_entry.id   AF-A0A6B3HJN6-F1
#
_cell.length_a   1.000
_cell.length_b   1.000
_cell.length_c   1.000
_cell.angle_alpha   90.00
_cell.angle_beta   90.00
_cell.angle_gamma   90.00
#
_symmetry.space_group_name_H-M   'P 1'
#
loop_
_entity.id
_entity.type
_entity.pdbx_description
1 polymer ?
#
loop_
_entity_poly.entity_id
_entity_poly.type
_entity_poly.pdbx_seq_one_letter_code
_entity_poly.pdbx_strand_id
1 'polypeptide(L)'
;MTPRQQARQEISAWRPAVPGVVEVFHARFTEHAYPMHVHDAWTLLIVDDGAVRYDLDRHERGTPGGTVSLLPPQVPHNGSPATSDGFRKRVLYLDMTQLDAGYIGPAVDTPDLADPLLRTRVARLHTALADPGDALEAESLLAFVGERLRGHLRPRTAPAGPPPGPG
;
A
#
# COMPACT_ATOMS: atom_id res chain seq x y z
N MET A 1 -2.61 -9.87 -38.89
CA MET A 1 -2.86 -10.02 -37.44
C MET A 1 -1.54 -10.35 -36.77
N THR A 2 -0.93 -9.36 -36.12
CA THR A 2 0.30 -9.55 -35.35
C THR A 2 -0.06 -10.28 -34.05
N PRO A 3 0.68 -11.31 -33.60
CA PRO A 3 0.39 -11.94 -32.32
C PRO A 3 0.54 -10.87 -31.23
N ARG A 4 -0.46 -10.72 -30.36
CA ARG A 4 -0.28 -9.98 -29.10
C ARG A 4 0.86 -10.69 -28.37
N GLN A 5 2.02 -10.04 -28.31
CA GLN A 5 3.12 -10.49 -27.47
C GLN A 5 2.55 -10.53 -26.06
N GLN A 6 2.28 -11.74 -25.54
CA GLN A 6 1.85 -11.90 -24.15
C GLN A 6 2.92 -11.21 -23.30
N ALA A 7 2.54 -10.09 -22.67
CA ALA A 7 3.44 -9.41 -21.75
C ALA A 7 3.84 -10.45 -20.70
N ARG A 8 5.14 -10.77 -20.66
CA ARG A 8 5.68 -11.75 -19.72
C ARG A 8 5.29 -11.31 -18.32
N GLN A 9 4.49 -12.12 -17.63
CA GLN A 9 4.16 -11.87 -16.24
C GLN A 9 5.46 -11.97 -15.44
N GLU A 10 5.82 -10.87 -14.79
CA GLU A 10 6.95 -10.81 -13.86
C GLU A 10 6.33 -10.88 -12.47
N ILE A 11 6.67 -11.90 -11.70
CA ILE A 11 6.19 -12.08 -10.33
C ILE A 11 7.38 -12.51 -9.49
N SER A 12 7.64 -11.78 -8.41
CA SER A 12 8.63 -12.15 -7.40
C SER A 12 8.05 -11.88 -6.02
N ALA A 13 8.19 -12.87 -5.13
CA ALA A 13 7.81 -12.78 -3.74
C ALA A 13 8.96 -13.28 -2.86
N TRP A 14 9.27 -12.58 -1.79
CA TRP A 14 10.33 -12.97 -0.86
C TRP A 14 10.09 -12.45 0.55
N ARG A 15 10.77 -13.06 1.53
CA ARG A 15 10.70 -12.68 2.94
C ARG A 15 12.04 -12.09 3.37
N PRO A 16 12.12 -10.76 3.59
CA PRO A 16 13.37 -10.12 4.02
C PRO A 16 13.64 -10.40 5.50
N ALA A 17 14.91 -10.37 5.91
CA ALA A 17 15.31 -10.49 7.32
C ALA A 17 15.21 -9.15 8.07
N VAL A 18 14.15 -8.37 7.82
CA VAL A 18 13.91 -7.06 8.42
C VAL A 18 12.68 -7.13 9.32
N PRO A 19 12.81 -6.93 10.64
CA PRO A 19 11.67 -6.97 11.57
C PRO A 19 10.55 -6.03 11.15
N GLY A 20 9.30 -6.49 11.24
CA GLY A 20 8.13 -5.71 10.83
C GLY A 20 7.69 -5.92 9.38
N VAL A 21 8.52 -6.51 8.52
CA VAL A 21 8.17 -6.85 7.12
C VAL A 21 8.01 -8.36 6.99
N VAL A 22 6.78 -8.81 6.74
CA VAL A 22 6.42 -10.23 6.63
C VAL A 22 6.80 -10.79 5.27
N GLU A 23 6.50 -10.05 4.21
CA GLU A 23 6.72 -10.48 2.83
C GLU A 23 6.75 -9.26 1.91
N VAL A 24 7.50 -9.36 0.81
CA VAL A 24 7.52 -8.39 -0.26
C VAL A 24 7.06 -9.06 -1.54
N PHE A 25 6.23 -8.36 -2.31
CA PHE A 25 5.68 -8.85 -3.56
C PHE A 25 5.80 -7.79 -4.65
N HIS A 26 6.39 -8.15 -5.79
CA HIS A 26 6.50 -7.31 -6.98
C HIS A 26 5.91 -8.07 -8.15
N ALA A 27 4.94 -7.46 -8.83
CA ALA A 27 4.33 -8.08 -10.00
C ALA A 27 3.94 -7.11 -11.11
N ARG A 28 3.94 -7.62 -12.35
CA ARG A 28 3.26 -7.03 -13.50
C ARG A 28 2.13 -7.95 -13.95
N PHE A 29 0.89 -7.45 -13.94
CA PHE A 29 -0.30 -8.17 -14.38
C PHE A 29 -1.03 -7.43 -15.48
N THR A 30 -1.48 -8.13 -16.51
CA THR A 30 -2.32 -7.58 -17.60
C THR A 30 -3.79 -7.97 -17.48
N GLU A 31 -4.07 -9.18 -17.00
CA GLU A 31 -5.43 -9.76 -17.01
C GLU A 31 -5.83 -10.36 -15.65
N HIS A 32 -4.92 -10.43 -14.68
CA HIS A 32 -5.19 -11.08 -13.41
C HIS A 32 -6.04 -10.20 -12.49
N ALA A 33 -7.21 -10.71 -12.10
CA ALA A 33 -8.07 -10.14 -11.09
C ALA A 33 -8.06 -11.03 -9.84
N TYR A 34 -7.71 -10.44 -8.70
CA TYR A 34 -7.80 -11.10 -7.41
C TYR A 34 -9.28 -11.15 -6.96
N PRO A 35 -9.80 -12.31 -6.52
CA PRO A 35 -11.10 -12.35 -5.87
C PRO A 35 -11.04 -11.62 -4.52
N MET A 36 -12.20 -11.38 -3.90
CA MET A 36 -12.26 -10.86 -2.52
C MET A 36 -11.50 -11.78 -1.57
N HIS A 37 -10.58 -11.21 -0.79
CA HIS A 37 -9.74 -11.93 0.16
C HIS A 37 -9.35 -11.04 1.35
N VAL A 38 -8.68 -11.64 2.33
CA VAL A 38 -8.12 -10.97 3.50
C VAL A 38 -6.69 -11.47 3.75
N HIS A 39 -5.94 -10.71 4.53
CA HIS A 39 -4.61 -11.06 5.01
C HIS A 39 -4.50 -10.78 6.52
N ASP A 40 -3.57 -11.46 7.19
CA ASP A 40 -3.25 -11.23 8.61
C ASP A 40 -2.33 -10.01 8.82
N ALA A 41 -1.77 -9.47 7.73
CA ALA A 41 -0.83 -8.35 7.72
C ALA A 41 -1.42 -7.12 7.01
N TRP A 42 -0.88 -5.95 7.31
CA TRP A 42 -1.12 -4.73 6.56
C TRP A 42 -0.56 -4.86 5.14
N THR A 43 -1.30 -4.39 4.14
CA THR A 43 -0.85 -4.38 2.75
C THR A 43 -0.53 -2.96 2.33
N LEU A 44 0.77 -2.65 2.17
CA LEU A 44 1.25 -1.35 1.71
C LEU A 44 1.65 -1.44 0.23
N LEU A 45 0.90 -0.76 -0.64
CA LEU A 45 0.94 -0.92 -2.09
C LEU A 45 1.33 0.39 -2.78
N ILE A 46 2.21 0.28 -3.78
CA ILE A 46 2.42 1.31 -4.80
C ILE A 46 2.29 0.72 -6.20
N VAL A 47 1.81 1.55 -7.14
CA VAL A 47 1.76 1.23 -8.57
C VAL A 47 2.81 2.06 -9.31
N ASP A 48 3.69 1.38 -10.04
CA ASP A 48 4.77 1.99 -10.83
C ASP A 48 4.31 2.34 -12.25
N ASP A 49 3.43 1.52 -12.83
CA ASP A 49 2.93 1.65 -14.19
C ASP A 49 1.50 1.10 -14.26
N GLY A 50 0.65 1.69 -15.10
CA GLY A 50 -0.77 1.35 -15.19
C GLY A 50 -1.60 1.76 -13.96
N ALA A 51 -2.73 1.10 -13.75
CA ALA A 51 -3.64 1.41 -12.64
C ALA A 51 -4.40 0.18 -12.13
N VAL A 52 -4.68 0.18 -10.83
CA VAL A 52 -5.46 -0.86 -10.14
C VAL A 52 -6.81 -0.28 -9.72
N ARG A 53 -7.89 -1.01 -9.99
CA ARG A 53 -9.20 -0.83 -9.34
C ARG A 53 -9.38 -1.92 -8.30
N TYR A 54 -9.89 -1.56 -7.13
CA TYR A 54 -10.17 -2.52 -6.08
C TYR A 54 -11.36 -2.08 -5.24
N ASP A 55 -12.05 -3.04 -4.64
CA ASP A 55 -12.99 -2.80 -3.56
C ASP A 55 -12.27 -2.98 -2.23
N LEU A 56 -12.54 -2.09 -1.28
CA LEU A 56 -12.15 -2.25 0.12
C LEU A 56 -13.39 -2.13 0.98
N ASP A 57 -13.67 -3.15 1.78
CA ASP A 57 -14.90 -3.24 2.56
C ASP A 57 -16.16 -2.96 1.71
N ARG A 58 -16.19 -3.52 0.49
CA ARG A 58 -17.26 -3.37 -0.51
C ARG A 58 -17.49 -1.96 -1.06
N HIS A 59 -16.56 -1.03 -0.80
CA HIS A 59 -16.56 0.29 -1.41
C HIS A 59 -15.54 0.33 -2.55
N GLU A 60 -15.97 0.72 -3.75
CA GLU A 60 -15.08 0.86 -4.90
C GLU A 60 -14.03 1.95 -4.63
N ARG A 61 -12.77 1.59 -4.85
CA ARG A 61 -11.60 2.45 -4.78
C ARG A 61 -10.77 2.28 -6.05
N GLY A 62 -9.84 3.18 -6.24
CA GLY A 62 -8.81 3.07 -7.27
C GLY A 62 -7.53 3.67 -6.74
N THR A 63 -6.41 3.21 -7.28
CA THR A 63 -5.09 3.76 -6.94
C THR A 63 -4.66 4.73 -8.06
N PRO A 64 -5.02 6.04 -8.00
CA PRO A 64 -4.50 7.01 -8.95
C PRO A 64 -2.98 6.98 -8.97
N GLY A 65 -2.37 7.21 -10.14
CA GLY A 65 -0.92 7.26 -10.26
C GLY A 65 -0.29 8.21 -9.23
N GLY A 66 0.69 7.71 -8.48
CA GLY A 66 1.41 8.52 -7.49
C GLY A 66 0.94 8.38 -6.04
N THR A 67 -0.13 7.63 -5.76
CA THR A 67 -0.58 7.37 -4.38
C THR A 67 0.11 6.14 -3.76
N VAL A 68 0.00 6.04 -2.44
CA VAL A 68 0.31 4.84 -1.67
C VAL A 68 -0.98 4.31 -1.09
N SER A 69 -1.36 3.07 -1.40
CA SER A 69 -2.55 2.44 -0.80
C SER A 69 -2.13 1.63 0.42
N LEU A 70 -2.86 1.78 1.53
CA LEU A 70 -2.69 1.00 2.75
C LEU A 70 -3.99 0.25 3.04
N LEU A 71 -3.95 -1.08 2.95
CA LEU A 71 -5.12 -1.93 3.21
C LEU A 71 -4.94 -2.63 4.57
N PRO A 72 -5.93 -2.52 5.48
CA PRO A 72 -5.84 -3.10 6.80
C PRO A 72 -5.97 -4.63 6.81
N PRO A 73 -5.35 -5.31 7.80
CA PRO A 73 -5.52 -6.74 8.00
C PRO A 73 -7.00 -7.07 8.29
N GLN A 74 -7.42 -8.29 7.91
CA GLN A 74 -8.77 -8.82 8.12
C GLN A 74 -9.91 -8.01 7.49
N VAL A 75 -9.63 -6.99 6.70
CA VAL A 75 -10.65 -6.25 5.95
C VAL A 75 -10.70 -6.75 4.50
N PRO A 76 -11.85 -7.25 4.03
CA PRO A 76 -11.98 -7.81 2.69
C PRO A 76 -11.64 -6.79 1.61
N HIS A 77 -10.79 -7.19 0.68
CA HIS A 77 -10.48 -6.41 -0.52
C HIS A 77 -10.20 -7.31 -1.73
N ASN A 78 -10.23 -6.72 -2.92
CA ASN A 78 -9.87 -7.39 -4.17
C ASN A 78 -8.85 -6.56 -4.96
N GLY A 79 -8.66 -6.83 -6.24
CA GLY A 79 -7.87 -5.96 -7.11
C GLY A 79 -7.82 -6.45 -8.53
N SER A 80 -8.01 -5.55 -9.49
CA SER A 80 -8.02 -5.85 -10.92
C SER A 80 -7.39 -4.72 -11.74
N PRO A 81 -6.93 -4.99 -12.97
CA PRO A 81 -6.48 -3.94 -13.87
C PRO A 81 -7.60 -2.96 -14.18
N ALA A 82 -7.32 -1.65 -14.09
CA ALA A 82 -8.28 -0.63 -14.50
C ALA A 82 -8.35 -0.46 -16.03
N THR A 83 -7.32 -0.93 -16.75
CA THR A 83 -7.18 -0.84 -18.21
C THR A 83 -6.62 -2.14 -18.78
N SER A 84 -6.72 -2.32 -20.11
CA SER A 84 -6.15 -3.48 -20.81
C SER A 84 -4.63 -3.56 -20.78
N ASP A 85 -3.95 -2.45 -20.43
CA ASP A 85 -2.49 -2.37 -20.39
C ASP A 85 -1.92 -3.01 -19.12
N GLY A 86 -2.78 -3.31 -18.14
CA GLY A 86 -2.38 -3.91 -16.88
C GLY A 86 -1.87 -2.91 -15.86
N PHE A 87 -1.09 -3.42 -14.91
CA PHE A 87 -0.36 -2.62 -13.94
C PHE A 87 0.92 -3.33 -13.48
N ARG A 88 1.90 -2.54 -13.05
CA ARG A 88 3.07 -3.01 -12.29
C ARG A 88 2.97 -2.49 -10.86
N LYS A 89 2.95 -3.39 -9.89
CA LYS A 89 2.83 -3.07 -8.47
C LYS A 89 3.97 -3.60 -7.63
N ARG A 90 4.22 -2.91 -6.52
CA ARG A 90 5.07 -3.34 -5.42
C ARG A 90 4.25 -3.31 -4.14
N VAL A 91 4.37 -4.36 -3.33
CA VAL A 91 3.62 -4.56 -2.11
C VAL A 91 4.58 -4.94 -0.99
N LEU A 92 4.42 -4.30 0.17
CA LEU A 92 5.04 -4.69 1.42
C LEU A 92 3.94 -5.17 2.36
N TYR A 93 4.06 -6.41 2.84
CA TYR A 93 3.21 -6.93 3.90
C TYR A 93 3.86 -6.62 5.25
N LEU A 94 3.20 -5.82 6.08
CA LEU A 94 3.73 -5.35 7.36
C LEU A 94 2.96 -5.98 8.53
N ASP A 95 3.67 -6.42 9.55
CA ASP A 95 3.02 -6.96 10.74
C ASP A 95 2.46 -5.85 11.67
N MET A 96 1.79 -6.27 12.73
CA MET A 96 1.14 -5.38 13.70
C MET A 96 2.11 -4.56 14.57
N THR A 97 3.43 -4.81 14.50
CA THR A 97 4.43 -3.95 15.17
C THR A 97 4.59 -2.61 14.45
N GLN A 98 4.27 -2.56 13.15
CA GLN A 98 4.34 -1.33 12.36
C GLN A 98 3.11 -0.45 12.58
N LEU A 99 1.92 -1.03 12.61
CA LEU A 99 0.65 -0.35 12.87
C LEU A 99 -0.24 -1.27 13.72
N ASP A 100 -0.66 -0.79 14.89
CA ASP A 100 -1.57 -1.54 15.74
C ASP A 100 -3.04 -1.49 15.22
N ALA A 101 -3.91 -2.28 15.86
CA ALA A 101 -5.30 -2.42 15.44
C ALA A 101 -6.12 -1.10 15.51
N GLY A 102 -5.66 -0.11 16.27
CA GLY A 102 -6.31 1.20 16.37
C GLY A 102 -6.31 1.99 15.07
N TYR A 103 -5.42 1.66 14.13
CA TYR A 103 -5.33 2.31 12.83
C TYR A 103 -6.22 1.70 11.74
N ILE A 104 -6.90 0.57 12.03
CA ILE A 104 -7.71 -0.15 11.03
C ILE A 104 -8.85 0.72 10.50
N GLY A 105 -9.65 1.32 11.38
CA GLY A 105 -10.77 2.19 10.99
C GLY A 105 -10.31 3.35 10.09
N PRO A 106 -9.34 4.18 10.53
CA PRO A 106 -8.80 5.26 9.69
C PRO A 106 -8.28 4.81 8.32
N ALA A 107 -7.68 3.61 8.24
CA ALA A 107 -7.19 3.06 6.97
C ALA A 107 -8.32 2.58 6.05
N VAL A 108 -9.46 2.11 6.60
CA VAL A 108 -10.67 1.82 5.79
C VAL A 108 -11.26 3.12 5.22
N ASP A 109 -11.30 4.17 6.03
CA ASP A 109 -11.87 5.47 5.63
C ASP A 109 -11.04 6.15 4.55
N THR A 110 -9.71 6.14 4.71
CA THR A 110 -8.73 6.84 3.85
C THR A 110 -7.56 5.94 3.42
N PRO A 111 -7.82 4.90 2.61
CA PRO A 111 -6.79 3.91 2.24
C PRO A 111 -5.74 4.47 1.28
N ASP A 112 -6.08 5.48 0.48
CA ASP A 112 -5.19 6.05 -0.54
C ASP A 112 -4.54 7.35 -0.06
N LEU A 113 -3.23 7.29 0.14
CA LEU A 113 -2.43 8.38 0.68
C LEU A 113 -1.71 9.12 -0.46
N ALA A 114 -2.14 10.34 -0.73
CA ALA A 114 -1.51 11.24 -1.71
C ALA A 114 -0.28 11.94 -1.10
N ASP A 115 0.85 11.22 -1.06
CA ASP A 115 2.09 11.70 -0.45
C ASP A 115 3.32 11.30 -1.28
N PRO A 116 3.87 12.21 -2.10
CA PRO A 116 4.99 11.91 -2.99
C PRO A 116 6.26 11.46 -2.27
N LEU A 117 6.50 11.97 -1.05
CA LEU A 117 7.65 11.58 -0.24
C LEU A 117 7.47 10.16 0.30
N LEU A 118 6.28 9.85 0.84
CA LEU A 118 5.95 8.49 1.26
C LEU A 118 6.10 7.51 0.10
N ARG A 119 5.52 7.81 -1.07
CA ARG A 119 5.64 6.98 -2.27
C ARG A 119 7.09 6.69 -2.63
N THR A 120 7.93 7.72 -2.66
CA THR A 120 9.36 7.60 -2.98
C THR A 120 10.08 6.72 -1.95
N ARG A 121 9.74 6.85 -0.67
CA ARG A 121 10.36 6.08 0.41
C ARG A 121 9.91 4.63 0.41
N VAL A 122 8.65 4.34 0.08
CA VAL A 122 8.18 2.95 -0.13
C VAL A 122 8.90 2.30 -1.31
N ALA A 123 9.09 3.02 -2.43
CA ALA A 123 9.83 2.49 -3.57
C ALA A 123 11.30 2.18 -3.24
N ARG A 124 11.97 3.05 -2.46
CA ARG A 124 13.33 2.81 -1.96
C ARG A 124 13.38 1.64 -0.98
N LEU A 125 12.46 1.59 -0.03
CA LEU A 125 12.36 0.51 0.96
C LEU A 125 12.24 -0.85 0.26
N HIS A 126 11.33 -0.96 -0.69
CA HIS A 126 11.20 -2.17 -1.49
C HIS A 126 12.50 -2.57 -2.20
N THR A 127 13.27 -1.60 -2.70
CA THR A 127 14.54 -1.86 -3.38
C THR A 127 15.60 -2.36 -2.40
N ALA A 128 15.75 -1.71 -1.25
CA ALA A 128 16.67 -2.12 -0.19
C ALA A 128 16.33 -3.51 0.37
N LEU A 129 15.04 -3.86 0.47
CA LEU A 129 14.60 -5.18 0.95
C LEU A 129 14.98 -6.33 0.01
N ALA A 130 15.47 -6.07 -1.20
CA ALA A 130 15.93 -7.10 -2.14
C ALA A 130 17.37 -7.57 -1.85
N ASP A 131 18.18 -6.79 -1.13
CA ASP A 131 19.56 -7.12 -0.79
C ASP A 131 19.75 -7.21 0.74
N PRO A 132 20.15 -8.36 1.30
CA PRO A 132 20.48 -8.48 2.72
C PRO A 132 21.55 -7.51 3.21
N GLY A 133 22.43 -7.01 2.32
CA GLY A 133 23.46 -6.01 2.63
C GLY A 133 22.89 -4.64 3.02
N ASP A 134 21.65 -4.34 2.60
CA ASP A 134 21.00 -3.04 2.82
C ASP A 134 20.05 -3.05 4.03
N ALA A 135 20.15 -4.04 4.93
CA ALA A 135 19.25 -4.22 6.06
C ALA A 135 19.09 -2.95 6.93
N LEU A 136 20.20 -2.24 7.23
CA LEU A 136 20.16 -1.01 8.02
C LEU A 136 19.42 0.13 7.29
N GLU A 137 19.60 0.24 5.97
CA GLU A 137 18.86 1.21 5.15
C GLU A 137 17.37 0.85 5.14
N ALA A 138 17.05 -0.43 4.95
CA ALA A 138 15.68 -0.91 4.95
C ALA A 138 14.98 -0.64 6.30
N GLU A 139 15.64 -0.91 7.43
CA GLU A 139 15.11 -0.59 8.77
C GLU A 139 14.88 0.91 8.95
N SER A 140 15.83 1.75 8.51
CA SER A 140 15.70 3.21 8.59
C SER A 140 14.55 3.75 7.73
N LEU A 141 14.38 3.20 6.52
CA LEU A 141 13.28 3.56 5.62
C LEU A 141 11.94 3.07 6.16
N LEU A 142 11.89 1.86 6.74
CA LEU A 142 10.69 1.31 7.36
C LEU A 142 10.24 2.17 8.55
N ALA A 143 11.17 2.57 9.42
CA ALA A 143 10.86 3.46 10.53
C ALA A 143 10.24 4.79 10.05
N PHE A 144 10.83 5.40 9.02
CA PHE A 144 10.30 6.62 8.41
C PHE A 144 8.90 6.40 7.80
N VAL A 145 8.72 5.31 7.05
CA VAL A 145 7.42 4.97 6.44
C VAL A 145 6.38 4.78 7.53
N GLY A 146 6.67 4.01 8.58
CA GLY A 146 5.77 3.77 9.70
C GLY A 146 5.38 5.06 10.45
N GLU A 147 6.32 5.96 10.72
CA GLU A 147 6.02 7.26 11.31
C GLU A 147 5.06 8.06 10.44
N ARG A 148 5.33 8.12 9.13
CA ARG A 148 4.55 8.89 8.18
C ARG A 148 3.13 8.33 7.98
N LEU A 149 2.98 7.01 7.94
CA LEU A 149 1.67 6.34 7.91
C LEU A 149 0.86 6.68 9.16
N ARG A 150 1.44 6.59 10.37
CA ARG A 150 0.76 7.01 11.61
C ARG A 150 0.36 8.48 11.58
N GLY A 151 1.16 9.34 10.97
CA GLY A 151 0.84 10.76 10.76
C GLY A 151 -0.43 10.98 9.92
N HIS A 152 -0.60 10.21 8.84
CA HIS A 152 -1.80 10.28 7.99
C HIS A 152 -3.05 9.72 8.65
N LEU A 153 -2.89 8.66 9.45
CA LEU A 153 -4.01 7.93 10.05
C LEU A 153 -4.47 8.51 11.41
N ARG A 154 -3.72 9.46 11.98
CA ARG A 154 -4.14 10.15 13.19
C ARG A 154 -5.35 11.03 12.90
N PRO A 155 -6.39 11.02 13.76
CA PRO A 155 -7.52 11.92 13.63
C PRO A 155 -7.04 13.36 13.53
N ARG A 156 -7.44 14.06 12.47
CA ARG A 156 -7.19 15.49 12.37
C ARG A 156 -8.06 16.15 13.44
N THR A 157 -7.46 16.61 14.54
CA THR A 157 -8.19 17.37 15.56
C THR A 157 -8.85 18.54 14.86
N ALA A 158 -10.19 18.52 14.74
CA ALA A 158 -10.91 19.67 14.23
C ALA A 158 -10.59 20.86 15.15
N PRO A 159 -10.28 22.06 14.62
CA PRO A 159 -10.18 23.23 15.46
C PRO A 159 -11.51 23.37 16.21
N ALA A 160 -11.45 23.47 17.54
CA ALA A 160 -12.62 23.75 18.35
C ALA A 160 -13.28 25.02 17.77
N GLY A 161 -14.55 24.90 17.37
CA GLY A 161 -15.31 26.04 16.87
C GLY A 161 -15.26 27.19 17.88
N PRO A 162 -15.35 28.46 17.43
CA PRO A 162 -15.32 29.59 18.34
C PRO A 162 -16.41 29.42 19.42
N PRO A 163 -16.12 29.75 20.69
CA PRO A 163 -17.11 29.65 21.76
C PRO A 163 -18.36 30.47 21.40
N PRO A 164 -19.56 30.02 21.78
CA PRO A 164 -20.77 30.80 21.57
C PRO A 164 -20.59 32.17 22.22
N GLY A 165 -20.82 33.22 21.44
CA GLY A 165 -20.69 34.60 21.90
C GLY A 165 -21.66 34.88 23.06
N PRO A 166 -21.30 35.79 23.98
CA PRO A 166 -22.21 36.19 25.04
C PRO A 166 -23.43 36.89 24.40
N GLY A 167 -24.63 36.42 24.76
CA GLY A 167 -25.90 37.05 24.41
C GLY A 167 -26.20 38.29 25.23
#